data_AF-A0A7W5TLL6-F1
#
_entry.id   AF-A0A7W5TLL6-F1
#
_cell.length_a   1.000
_cell.length_b   1.000
_cell.length_c   1.000
_cell.angle_alpha   90.00
_cell.angle_beta   90.00
_cell.angle_gamma   90.00
#
_symmetry.space_group_name_H-M   'P 1'
#
loop_
_entity.id
_entity.type
_entity.pdbx_description
1 polymer ?
#
loop_
_entity_poly.entity_id
_entity_poly.type
_entity_poly.pdbx_seq_one_letter_code
_entity_poly.pdbx_strand_id
1 'polypeptide(L)'
;MSKMSRQSFGRIHLLESSSRIDFIFDPATGVENMPDKELDRLLFDRIWALGAKAVHENHISALADAALSTPTLEEYQNSHGERMSDFIKVIKLGIAQLR
;
A
#
# COMPACT_ATOMS: atom_id res chain seq x y z
N MET A 1 4.78 -35.02 29.25
CA MET A 1 3.62 -34.19 29.67
C MET A 1 4.04 -32.73 29.71
N SER A 2 3.20 -31.87 29.15
CA SER A 2 3.37 -30.45 28.81
C SER A 2 3.81 -29.51 29.94
N LYS A 3 4.50 -28.41 29.59
CA LYS A 3 3.86 -27.08 29.44
C LYS A 3 4.81 -26.02 28.85
N MET A 4 4.27 -25.37 27.83
CA MET A 4 4.75 -24.19 27.12
C MET A 4 4.51 -22.93 27.98
N SER A 5 5.44 -21.97 28.00
CA SER A 5 5.20 -20.63 28.55
C SER A 5 5.78 -19.57 27.61
N ARG A 6 4.89 -18.69 27.13
CA ARG A 6 5.17 -17.54 26.26
C ARG A 6 5.85 -16.43 27.08
N GLN A 7 6.95 -15.88 26.58
CA GLN A 7 7.47 -14.59 27.04
C GLN A 7 7.30 -13.55 25.92
N SER A 8 6.56 -12.50 26.25
CA SER A 8 6.34 -11.30 25.45
C SER A 8 7.65 -10.54 25.26
N PHE A 9 8.00 -10.22 24.01
CA PHE A 9 9.02 -9.22 23.72
C PHE A 9 8.37 -7.87 23.45
N GLY A 10 8.85 -6.87 24.19
CA GLY A 10 8.28 -5.55 24.33
C GLY A 10 8.36 -4.68 23.08
N ARG A 11 7.44 -3.72 23.03
CA ARG A 11 7.39 -2.55 22.15
C ARG A 11 8.73 -1.81 22.14
N ILE A 12 9.28 -1.57 20.97
CA ILE A 12 10.26 -0.50 20.74
C ILE A 12 9.48 0.69 20.16
N HIS A 13 9.35 1.74 20.97
CA HIS A 13 9.08 3.10 20.49
C HIS A 13 10.40 3.67 19.99
N LEU A 14 10.46 4.08 18.72
CA LEU A 14 11.46 5.01 18.23
C LEU A 14 10.74 6.05 17.37
N LEU A 15 10.37 7.16 18.00
CA LEU A 15 10.12 8.43 17.34
C LEU A 15 11.46 9.18 17.26
N GLU A 16 11.63 9.86 16.13
CA GLU A 16 12.57 10.94 15.77
C GLU A 16 13.12 10.61 14.37
N SER A 17 12.95 11.38 13.30
CA SER A 17 12.21 12.60 13.03
C SER A 17 12.37 12.84 11.51
N SER A 18 11.36 13.50 10.95
CA SER A 18 11.49 14.38 9.78
C SER A 18 11.39 13.78 8.38
N SER A 19 10.20 13.88 7.78
CA SER A 19 10.01 14.67 6.55
C SER A 19 8.52 14.87 6.22
N ARG A 20 7.95 16.01 6.65
CA ARG A 20 6.93 16.79 5.91
C ARG A 20 5.59 16.13 5.52
N ILE A 21 4.96 15.32 6.38
CA ILE A 21 3.54 14.93 6.17
C ILE A 21 2.64 15.31 7.36
N ASP A 22 3.17 15.92 8.42
CA ASP A 22 2.37 16.31 9.61
C ASP A 22 1.58 17.63 9.45
N PHE A 23 1.45 18.19 8.23
CA PHE A 23 0.80 19.51 8.02
C PHE A 23 -0.53 19.47 7.26
N ILE A 24 -1.09 18.27 7.06
CA ILE A 24 -2.46 18.11 6.57
C ILE A 24 -3.11 17.19 7.61
N PHE A 25 -4.32 17.50 8.09
CA PHE A 25 -5.03 16.86 9.23
C PHE A 25 -4.83 17.52 10.59
N ASP A 26 -5.29 18.77 10.70
CA ASP A 26 -5.86 19.28 11.96
C ASP A 26 -7.29 18.70 12.11
N PRO A 27 -7.60 17.92 13.17
CA PRO A 27 -8.92 17.34 13.38
C PRO A 27 -10.00 18.34 13.84
N ALA A 28 -9.69 19.64 13.94
CA ALA A 28 -10.65 20.66 14.38
C ALA A 28 -11.60 21.17 13.28
N THR A 29 -11.40 20.82 12.01
CA THR A 29 -12.32 21.21 10.93
C THR A 29 -13.25 20.06 10.60
N GLY A 30 -14.50 20.15 11.08
CA GLY A 30 -15.59 19.24 10.75
C GLY A 30 -15.87 19.23 9.24
N VAL A 31 -15.31 18.23 8.56
CA VAL A 31 -15.72 17.81 7.22
C VAL A 31 -16.14 16.35 7.33
N GLU A 32 -17.32 16.07 6.81
CA GLU A 32 -18.02 14.79 6.75
C GLU A 32 -17.07 13.59 6.52
N ASN A 33 -16.98 12.73 7.53
CA ASN A 33 -16.23 11.47 7.50
C ASN A 33 -16.86 10.50 6.47
N MET A 34 -16.39 10.50 5.22
CA MET A 34 -16.17 9.20 4.57
C MET A 34 -15.10 8.50 5.40
N PRO A 35 -15.29 7.25 5.84
CA PRO A 35 -14.23 6.58 6.59
C PRO A 35 -13.01 6.49 5.66
N ASP A 36 -11.89 7.13 6.05
CA ASP A 36 -10.67 7.31 5.23
C ASP A 36 -10.25 6.04 4.46
N LYS A 37 -10.56 4.86 5.01
CA LYS A 37 -10.33 3.54 4.43
C LYS A 37 -10.99 3.31 3.07
N GLU A 38 -12.17 3.88 2.81
CA GLU A 38 -12.87 3.67 1.53
C GLU A 38 -12.27 4.53 0.43
N LEU A 39 -11.86 5.76 0.77
CA LEU A 39 -11.09 6.61 -0.13
C LEU A 39 -9.73 5.98 -0.46
N ASP A 40 -9.03 5.43 0.54
CA ASP A 40 -7.75 4.74 0.36
C ASP A 40 -7.87 3.56 -0.61
N ARG A 41 -8.94 2.75 -0.48
CA ARG A 41 -9.21 1.64 -1.40
C ARG A 41 -9.48 2.12 -2.83
N LEU A 42 -10.32 3.14 -2.99
CA LEU A 42 -10.61 3.70 -4.32
C LEU A 42 -9.37 4.31 -4.98
N LEU A 43 -8.53 5.00 -4.22
CA LEU A 43 -7.26 5.54 -4.71
C LEU A 43 -6.30 4.43 -5.10
N PHE A 44 -6.18 3.40 -4.26
CA PHE A 44 -5.37 2.22 -4.56
C PHE A 44 -5.83 1.54 -5.85
N ASP A 45 -7.13 1.24 -5.98
CA ASP A 45 -7.69 0.58 -7.16
C ASP A 45 -7.42 1.39 -8.44
N ARG A 46 -7.58 2.72 -8.37
CA ARG A 46 -7.29 3.62 -9.48
C ARG A 46 -5.81 3.59 -9.87
N ILE A 47 -4.91 3.69 -8.90
CA ILE A 47 -3.47 3.66 -9.14
C ILE A 47 -3.06 2.30 -9.70
N TRP A 48 -3.59 1.22 -9.13
CA TRP A 48 -3.32 -0.13 -9.59
C TRP A 48 -3.74 -0.32 -11.04
N ALA A 49 -4.96 0.08 -11.40
CA ALA A 49 -5.48 -0.04 -12.77
C ALA A 49 -4.60 0.71 -13.78
N LEU A 50 -4.13 1.91 -13.44
CA LEU A 50 -3.20 2.67 -14.27
C LEU A 50 -1.84 1.98 -14.40
N GLY A 51 -1.33 1.42 -13.30
CA GLY A 51 -0.07 0.67 -13.28
C GLY A 51 -0.13 -0.59 -14.13
N ALA A 52 -1.19 -1.38 -13.96
CA ALA A 52 -1.42 -2.61 -14.73
C ALA A 52 -1.58 -2.30 -16.23
N LYS A 53 -2.32 -1.24 -16.57
CA LYS A 53 -2.42 -0.75 -17.95
C LYS A 53 -1.04 -0.41 -18.52
N ALA A 54 -0.22 0.33 -17.78
CA ALA A 54 1.13 0.69 -18.21
C ALA A 54 2.06 -0.54 -18.37
N VAL A 55 1.91 -1.57 -17.54
CA VAL A 55 2.63 -2.85 -17.70
C VAL A 55 2.27 -3.51 -19.03
N HIS A 56 0.98 -3.56 -19.36
CA HIS A 56 0.51 -4.16 -20.62
C HIS A 56 0.93 -3.35 -21.84
N GLU A 57 0.76 -2.03 -21.82
CA GLU A 57 1.10 -1.15 -22.95
C GLU A 57 2.61 -1.10 -23.23
N ASN A 58 3.44 -1.19 -22.19
CA ASN A 58 4.90 -1.20 -22.33
C ASN A 58 5.49 -2.61 -22.43
N HIS A 59 4.67 -3.65 -22.50
CA HIS A 59 5.09 -5.06 -22.60
C HIS A 59 6.10 -5.49 -21.52
N ILE A 60 5.89 -5.08 -20.26
CA ILE A 60 6.82 -5.37 -19.16
C ILE A 60 6.57 -6.79 -18.63
N SER A 61 7.14 -7.80 -19.30
CA SER A 61 6.91 -9.21 -18.98
C SER A 61 7.22 -9.59 -17.53
N ALA A 62 8.23 -8.95 -16.94
CA ALA A 62 8.62 -9.20 -15.54
C ALA A 62 7.54 -8.82 -14.52
N LEU A 63 6.55 -8.00 -14.89
CA LEU A 63 5.46 -7.56 -14.02
C LEU A 63 4.09 -8.10 -14.45
N ALA A 64 4.04 -8.94 -15.49
CA ALA A 64 2.78 -9.42 -16.05
C ALA A 64 1.94 -10.19 -15.01
N ASP A 65 2.58 -11.13 -14.29
CA ASP A 65 1.91 -11.93 -13.27
C ASP A 65 1.38 -11.06 -12.11
N ALA A 66 2.16 -10.05 -11.71
CA ALA A 66 1.75 -9.09 -10.70
C ALA A 66 0.54 -8.30 -11.17
N ALA A 67 0.60 -7.69 -12.36
CA ALA A 67 -0.47 -6.87 -12.93
C ALA A 67 -1.78 -7.63 -13.12
N LEU A 68 -1.72 -8.91 -13.50
CA LEU A 68 -2.88 -9.79 -13.67
C LEU A 68 -3.54 -10.19 -12.35
N SER A 69 -2.81 -10.12 -11.23
CA SER A 69 -3.32 -10.61 -9.94
C SER A 69 -4.34 -9.70 -9.26
N THR A 70 -4.46 -8.43 -9.70
CA THR A 70 -5.44 -7.44 -9.21
C THR A 70 -5.67 -7.52 -7.69
N PRO A 71 -4.62 -7.33 -6.86
CA PRO A 71 -4.73 -7.45 -5.42
C PRO A 71 -5.65 -6.35 -4.87
N THR A 72 -6.29 -6.64 -3.75
CA THR A 72 -6.92 -5.64 -2.89
C THR A 72 -5.85 -4.83 -2.14
N LEU A 73 -6.24 -3.67 -1.59
CA LEU A 73 -5.35 -2.87 -0.73
C LEU A 73 -4.82 -3.69 0.45
N GLU A 74 -5.67 -4.51 1.07
CA GLU A 74 -5.29 -5.39 2.17
C GLU A 74 -4.30 -6.48 1.74
N GLU A 75 -4.50 -7.11 0.58
CA GLU A 75 -3.57 -8.12 0.07
C GLU A 75 -2.22 -7.51 -0.31
N TYR A 76 -2.22 -6.29 -0.86
CA TYR A 76 -1.01 -5.53 -1.10
C TYR A 76 -0.25 -5.26 0.21
N GLN A 77 -0.94 -4.75 1.23
CA GLN A 77 -0.33 -4.42 2.53
C GLN A 77 0.21 -5.66 3.27
N ASN A 78 -0.43 -6.81 3.09
CA ASN A 78 -0.01 -8.08 3.68
C ASN A 78 0.99 -8.86 2.79
N SER A 79 1.36 -8.33 1.62
CA SER A 79 2.31 -8.99 0.74
C SER A 79 3.75 -8.77 1.20
N HIS A 80 4.60 -9.75 0.90
CA HIS A 80 6.00 -9.76 1.31
C HIS A 80 6.92 -10.29 0.20
N GLY A 81 8.22 -10.05 0.34
CA GLY A 81 9.24 -10.59 -0.57
C GLY A 81 9.13 -10.06 -2.00
N GLU A 82 9.45 -10.92 -2.98
CA GLU A 82 9.46 -10.56 -4.40
C GLU A 82 8.10 -10.06 -4.90
N ARG A 83 7.01 -10.68 -4.43
CA ARG A 83 5.64 -10.29 -4.80
C ARG A 83 5.33 -8.84 -4.40
N MET A 84 5.73 -8.43 -3.19
CA MET A 84 5.57 -7.05 -2.75
C MET A 84 6.43 -6.09 -3.58
N SER A 85 7.65 -6.50 -3.93
CA SER A 85 8.52 -5.71 -4.82
C SER A 85 7.86 -5.43 -6.16
N ASP A 86 7.24 -6.44 -6.77
CA ASP A 86 6.58 -6.30 -8.05
C ASP A 86 5.31 -5.47 -7.95
N PHE A 87 4.52 -5.64 -6.88
CA PHE A 87 3.37 -4.78 -6.61
C PHE A 87 3.77 -3.30 -6.48
N ILE A 88 4.84 -3.00 -5.74
CA ILE A 88 5.36 -1.64 -5.61
C ILE A 88 5.76 -1.07 -6.98
N LYS A 89 6.37 -1.87 -7.86
CA LYS A 89 6.74 -1.41 -9.21
C LYS A 89 5.50 -1.08 -10.05
N VAL A 90 4.45 -1.92 -9.98
CA VAL A 90 3.16 -1.65 -10.66
C VAL A 90 2.54 -0.35 -10.14
N ILE A 91 2.50 -0.16 -8.82
CA ILE A 91 1.99 1.07 -8.19
C ILE A 91 2.79 2.31 -8.64
N LYS A 92 4.12 2.23 -8.68
CA LYS A 92 4.97 3.34 -9.15
C LYS A 92 4.67 3.71 -10.60
N LEU A 93 4.47 2.72 -11.47
CA LEU A 93 4.03 2.96 -12.85
C LEU A 93 2.67 3.66 -12.87
N GLY A 94 1.72 3.23 -12.02
CA GLY A 94 0.39 3.84 -11.92
C GLY A 94 0.43 5.30 -11.47
N ILE A 95 1.22 5.61 -10.44
CA ILE A 95 1.41 6.98 -9.96
C ILE A 95 2.00 7.86 -11.06
N ALA A 96 2.94 7.36 -11.85
CA ALA A 96 3.52 8.11 -12.98
C ALA A 96 2.49 8.42 -14.09
N GLN A 97 1.35 7.74 -14.13
CA GLN A 97 0.24 8.02 -15.05
C GLN A 97 -0.81 8.98 -14.46
N LEU A 98 -0.75 9.31 -13.17
CA LEU A 98 -1.61 10.34 -12.59
C LEU A 98 -1.14 11.71 -13.10
N ARG A 99 -1.96 12.34 -13.93
CA ARG A 99 -1.81 13.72 -14.38
C ARG A 99 -2.86 14.59 -13.74
#